data_AF-V6Z435-F1
#
_entry.id   AF-V6Z435-F1
#
_cell.length_a   1.000
_cell.length_b   1.000
_cell.length_c   1.000
_cell.angle_alpha   90.00
_cell.angle_beta   90.00
_cell.angle_gamma   90.00
#
_symmetry.space_group_name_H-M   'P 1'
#
loop_
_entity.id
_entity.type
_entity.pdbx_description
1 polymer ?
#
loop_
_entity_poly.entity_id
_entity_poly.type
_entity_poly.pdbx_seq_one_letter_code
_entity_poly.pdbx_strand_id
1 'polypeptide(L)'
;MTTLHTDTVIFAMSKENKPVARAKSGDRVTFETLDCFSNTVKSESDVVSQIDMDHVNPATGPLFIEGALPGDTLKVTIHKITLEERGAVIASPGFGQFANEVTAEETVICQVIGETVSYKGLTLPLRKMIGVIGTAPSGDAINTGTPDDHGGNMDTTAITEGSILYLPVNTEGALLAMGDVHATMGDGEIMGSGLEIPAVIDITVDVLKECSYPLPLVETEDKWITIGSRPSMEEATKLALDHMSQLIQDLSDLDFNQAGMLLSLAGDVVASQLVNPNVTMRVELSKAIFEK
;
A
#
# COMPACT_ATOMS: atom_id res chain seq x y z
N MET A 1 9.66 -17.58 -13.28
CA MET A 1 9.23 -16.73 -12.15
C MET A 1 10.40 -15.83 -11.85
N THR A 2 10.22 -14.54 -12.08
CA THR A 2 11.26 -13.53 -11.82
C THR A 2 11.24 -13.22 -10.32
N THR A 3 12.39 -13.15 -9.67
CA THR A 3 12.49 -12.78 -8.25
C THR A 3 13.34 -11.52 -8.14
N LEU A 4 12.85 -10.54 -7.36
CA LEU A 4 13.57 -9.34 -6.97
C LEU A 4 13.98 -9.48 -5.51
N HIS A 5 15.23 -9.13 -5.22
CA HIS A 5 15.88 -9.38 -3.94
C HIS A 5 16.11 -8.08 -3.15
N THR A 6 16.31 -8.21 -1.85
CA THR A 6 16.45 -7.08 -0.91
C THR A 6 17.73 -6.25 -1.07
N ASP A 7 18.67 -6.66 -1.94
CA ASP A 7 19.82 -5.86 -2.35
C ASP A 7 19.49 -4.83 -3.45
N THR A 8 18.24 -4.83 -3.94
CA THR A 8 17.74 -3.94 -4.99
C THR A 8 16.57 -3.09 -4.51
N VAL A 9 16.85 -2.16 -3.59
CA VAL A 9 15.84 -1.26 -3.00
C VAL A 9 15.97 0.19 -3.47
N ILE A 10 14.84 0.90 -3.48
CA ILE A 10 14.74 2.35 -3.73
C ILE A 10 14.06 3.03 -2.53
N PHE A 11 14.36 4.32 -2.35
CA PHE A 11 13.76 5.19 -1.32
C PHE A 11 12.95 6.35 -1.92
N ALA A 12 12.81 6.36 -3.25
CA ALA A 12 11.93 7.25 -3.97
C ALA A 12 11.41 6.58 -5.24
N MET A 13 10.11 6.67 -5.47
CA MET A 13 9.46 6.31 -6.73
C MET A 13 9.85 7.35 -7.79
N SER A 14 10.57 6.90 -8.83
CA SER A 14 11.15 7.80 -9.83
C SER A 14 11.26 7.13 -11.19
N LYS A 15 10.97 7.90 -12.25
CA LYS A 15 11.17 7.48 -13.64
C LYS A 15 12.63 7.29 -14.03
N GLU A 16 13.54 7.84 -13.24
CA GLU A 16 15.00 7.75 -13.46
C GLU A 16 15.62 6.50 -12.82
N ASN A 17 14.86 5.78 -11.98
CA ASN A 17 15.34 4.54 -11.36
C ASN A 17 15.57 3.48 -12.44
N LYS A 18 16.77 2.87 -12.43
CA LYS A 18 17.10 1.82 -13.38
C LYS A 18 16.36 0.52 -13.00
N PRO A 19 15.65 -0.13 -13.94
CA PRO A 19 15.04 -1.42 -13.70
C PRO A 19 16.07 -2.45 -13.25
N VAL A 20 15.72 -3.22 -12.22
CA VAL A 20 16.56 -4.33 -11.72
C VAL A 20 16.11 -5.67 -12.28
N ALA A 21 14.86 -5.74 -12.75
CA ALA A 21 14.29 -6.91 -13.41
C ALA A 21 13.26 -6.51 -14.47
N ARG A 22 12.87 -7.49 -15.30
CA ARG A 22 11.83 -7.35 -16.33
C ARG A 22 10.80 -8.46 -16.24
N ALA A 23 9.56 -8.14 -16.58
CA ALA A 23 8.44 -9.08 -16.69
C ALA A 23 7.55 -8.71 -17.89
N LYS A 24 6.75 -9.66 -18.36
CA LYS A 24 5.67 -9.44 -19.34
C LYS A 24 4.32 -9.43 -18.63
N SER A 25 3.32 -8.85 -19.26
CA SER A 25 1.92 -9.00 -18.81
C SER A 25 1.56 -10.49 -18.67
N GLY A 26 0.96 -10.86 -17.56
CA GLY A 26 0.61 -12.23 -17.16
C GLY A 26 1.70 -12.98 -16.39
N ASP A 27 2.92 -12.43 -16.27
CA ASP A 27 4.00 -13.12 -15.56
C ASP A 27 3.78 -13.13 -14.04
N ARG A 28 4.23 -14.23 -13.41
CA ARG A 28 4.39 -14.33 -11.96
C ARG A 28 5.76 -13.80 -11.53
N VAL A 29 5.75 -12.92 -10.53
CA VAL A 29 6.93 -12.26 -9.98
C VAL A 29 6.92 -12.37 -8.46
N THR A 30 8.10 -12.54 -7.87
CA THR A 30 8.31 -12.56 -6.42
C THR A 30 9.14 -11.36 -6.00
N PHE A 31 8.75 -10.69 -4.91
CA PHE A 31 9.50 -9.62 -4.27
C PHE A 31 9.90 -10.06 -2.87
N GLU A 32 11.19 -10.08 -2.56
CA GLU A 32 11.68 -10.14 -1.19
C GLU A 32 11.80 -8.71 -0.66
N THR A 33 11.25 -8.43 0.52
CA THR A 33 11.21 -7.09 1.11
C THR A 33 11.93 -7.05 2.45
N LEU A 34 12.63 -5.95 2.70
CA LEU A 34 13.02 -5.56 4.06
C LEU A 34 11.78 -5.08 4.82
N ASP A 35 11.87 -4.97 6.14
CA ASP A 35 10.93 -4.15 6.92
C ASP A 35 11.14 -2.65 6.62
N CYS A 36 10.21 -1.81 7.10
CA CYS A 36 10.23 -0.38 6.87
C CYS A 36 11.47 0.32 7.49
N PHE A 37 12.13 -0.31 8.46
CA PHE A 37 13.37 0.17 9.09
C PHE A 37 14.63 -0.37 8.41
N SER A 38 14.54 -0.92 7.20
CA SER A 38 15.67 -1.55 6.49
C SER A 38 16.34 -2.68 7.30
N ASN A 39 15.55 -3.42 8.07
CA ASN A 39 15.97 -4.50 8.98
C ASN A 39 16.97 -4.05 10.06
N THR A 40 16.99 -2.76 10.41
CA THR A 40 17.92 -2.22 11.41
C THR A 40 17.42 -2.45 12.84
N VAL A 41 16.09 -2.49 13.06
CA VAL A 41 15.47 -2.75 14.37
C VAL A 41 15.42 -4.26 14.65
N LYS A 42 16.26 -4.75 15.56
CA LYS A 42 16.42 -6.19 15.83
C LYS A 42 16.07 -6.58 17.27
N SER A 43 15.99 -5.59 18.16
CA SER A 43 15.82 -5.75 19.60
C SER A 43 15.06 -4.57 20.19
N GLU A 44 14.53 -4.73 21.41
CA GLU A 44 13.83 -3.65 22.13
C GLU A 44 14.75 -2.47 22.52
N SER A 45 16.08 -2.61 22.39
CA SER A 45 17.04 -1.52 22.61
C SER A 45 17.27 -0.65 21.37
N ASP A 46 16.84 -1.09 20.20
CA ASP A 46 16.94 -0.33 18.95
C ASP A 46 15.72 0.59 18.89
N VAL A 47 15.95 1.91 19.00
CA VAL A 47 14.89 2.93 19.10
C VAL A 47 14.96 3.92 17.95
N VAL A 48 13.88 4.67 17.72
CA VAL A 48 13.72 5.56 16.55
C VAL A 48 14.89 6.53 16.38
N SER A 49 15.39 7.13 17.45
CA SER A 49 16.55 8.04 17.41
C SER A 49 17.86 7.42 16.89
N GLN A 50 17.93 6.09 16.75
CA GLN A 50 19.07 5.35 16.21
C GLN A 50 18.86 4.92 14.75
N ILE A 51 17.64 5.10 14.20
CA ILE A 51 17.29 4.71 12.84
C ILE A 51 17.76 5.80 11.88
N ASP A 52 18.34 5.37 10.76
CA ASP A 52 18.66 6.27 9.65
C ASP A 52 17.40 6.61 8.86
N MET A 53 16.81 7.76 9.17
CA MET A 53 15.57 8.23 8.55
C MET A 53 15.69 8.51 7.04
N ASP A 54 16.90 8.60 6.48
CA ASP A 54 17.09 8.73 5.03
C ASP A 54 16.92 7.36 4.31
N HIS A 55 16.92 6.26 5.07
CA HIS A 55 16.84 4.89 4.58
C HIS A 55 15.67 4.10 5.21
N VAL A 56 14.56 4.77 5.52
CA VAL A 56 13.29 4.13 5.90
C VAL A 56 12.39 3.91 4.68
N ASN A 57 11.45 2.97 4.78
CA ASN A 57 10.54 2.55 3.72
C ASN A 57 11.25 2.08 2.44
N PRO A 58 12.22 1.15 2.51
CA PRO A 58 12.84 0.57 1.32
C PRO A 58 11.80 -0.20 0.50
N ALA A 59 11.67 0.16 -0.78
CA ALA A 59 10.85 -0.59 -1.72
C ALA A 59 11.77 -1.41 -2.65
N THR A 60 11.59 -2.73 -2.68
CA THR A 60 12.29 -3.61 -3.61
C THR A 60 11.81 -3.36 -5.03
N GLY A 61 12.74 -3.11 -5.97
CA GLY A 61 12.42 -2.74 -7.34
C GLY A 61 13.41 -1.78 -7.99
N PRO A 62 13.04 -1.12 -9.10
CA PRO A 62 11.79 -1.29 -9.82
C PRO A 62 11.82 -2.46 -10.82
N LEU A 63 10.68 -3.15 -10.92
CA LEU A 63 10.36 -4.08 -12.00
C LEU A 63 9.87 -3.30 -13.22
N PHE A 64 10.45 -3.58 -14.38
CA PHE A 64 9.99 -3.04 -15.67
C PHE A 64 9.04 -4.03 -16.35
N ILE A 65 7.82 -3.60 -16.69
CA ILE A 65 6.81 -4.43 -17.35
C ILE A 65 6.82 -4.15 -18.86
N GLU A 66 7.24 -5.13 -19.65
CA GLU A 66 7.32 -5.01 -21.11
C GLU A 66 5.95 -4.68 -21.73
N GLY A 67 5.92 -3.60 -22.52
CA GLY A 67 4.73 -3.15 -23.22
C GLY A 67 3.80 -2.24 -22.41
N ALA A 68 4.10 -1.97 -21.14
CA ALA A 68 3.42 -0.93 -20.36
C ALA A 68 3.86 0.46 -20.83
N LEU A 69 2.90 1.31 -21.21
CA LEU A 69 3.11 2.66 -21.73
C LEU A 69 2.30 3.68 -20.91
N PRO A 70 2.73 4.96 -20.86
CA PRO A 70 1.97 6.01 -20.19
C PRO A 70 0.49 6.05 -20.62
N GLY A 71 -0.41 6.03 -19.65
CA GLY A 71 -1.87 6.00 -19.85
C GLY A 71 -2.49 4.60 -19.77
N ASP A 72 -1.68 3.53 -19.70
CA ASP A 72 -2.19 2.20 -19.36
C ASP A 72 -2.47 2.07 -17.85
N THR A 73 -3.17 1.00 -17.48
CA THR A 73 -3.35 0.60 -16.08
C THR A 73 -2.55 -0.68 -15.80
N LEU A 74 -1.74 -0.65 -14.75
CA LEU A 74 -1.07 -1.84 -14.24
C LEU A 74 -1.99 -2.52 -13.23
N LYS A 75 -2.40 -3.75 -13.55
CA LYS A 75 -3.13 -4.63 -12.64
C LYS A 75 -2.13 -5.52 -11.92
N VAL A 76 -2.16 -5.49 -10.59
CA VAL A 76 -1.29 -6.30 -9.72
C VAL A 76 -2.17 -7.21 -8.86
N THR A 77 -2.16 -8.50 -9.16
CA THR A 77 -2.85 -9.52 -8.34
C THR A 77 -1.90 -10.05 -7.27
N ILE A 78 -2.28 -9.90 -6.00
CA ILE A 78 -1.48 -10.34 -4.85
C ILE A 78 -1.89 -11.77 -4.49
N HIS A 79 -1.00 -12.74 -4.69
CA HIS A 79 -1.32 -14.14 -4.43
C HIS A 79 -0.99 -14.57 -3.01
N LYS A 80 0.17 -14.13 -2.50
CA LYS A 80 0.69 -14.60 -1.22
C LYS A 80 1.66 -13.60 -0.61
N ILE A 81 1.58 -13.45 0.72
CA ILE A 81 2.50 -12.69 1.56
C ILE A 81 3.05 -13.67 2.61
N THR A 82 4.30 -14.09 2.42
CA THR A 82 5.01 -14.96 3.36
C THR A 82 5.84 -14.10 4.29
N LEU A 83 5.50 -14.08 5.57
CA LEU A 83 6.16 -13.25 6.58
C LEU A 83 7.37 -13.97 7.17
N GLU A 84 8.36 -13.20 7.62
CA GLU A 84 9.33 -13.67 8.61
C GLU A 84 8.69 -13.92 9.98
N GLU A 85 9.46 -14.47 10.93
CA GLU A 85 8.94 -14.87 12.25
C GLU A 85 8.82 -13.69 13.25
N ARG A 86 9.52 -12.58 12.98
CA ARG A 86 9.69 -11.48 13.93
C ARG A 86 9.49 -10.13 13.27
N GLY A 87 8.61 -9.33 13.83
CA GLY A 87 8.40 -7.93 13.45
C GLY A 87 8.62 -6.96 14.61
N ALA A 88 8.64 -5.68 14.30
CA ALA A 88 8.79 -4.59 15.26
C ALA A 88 7.64 -3.60 15.17
N VAL A 89 7.23 -3.05 16.31
CA VAL A 89 6.37 -1.86 16.39
C VAL A 89 7.04 -0.86 17.32
N ILE A 90 6.96 0.41 16.97
CA ILE A 90 7.68 1.48 17.65
C ILE A 90 6.72 2.56 18.17
N ALA A 91 7.17 3.26 19.20
CA ALA A 91 6.60 4.51 19.65
C ALA A 91 7.75 5.53 19.80
N SER A 92 7.54 6.77 19.38
CA SER A 92 8.49 7.86 19.61
C SER A 92 7.77 9.19 19.76
N PRO A 93 8.23 10.11 20.64
CA PRO A 93 7.70 11.46 20.72
C PRO A 93 7.75 12.17 19.36
N GLY A 94 6.66 12.83 18.97
CA GLY A 94 6.58 13.49 17.67
C GLY A 94 6.14 12.59 16.51
N PHE A 95 5.87 11.30 16.75
CA PHE A 95 5.48 10.33 15.73
C PHE A 95 4.03 9.83 15.92
N GLY A 96 3.33 9.63 14.81
CA GLY A 96 1.94 9.18 14.80
C GLY A 96 0.92 10.20 15.35
N GLN A 97 -0.32 9.75 15.52
CA GLN A 97 -1.44 10.56 16.02
C GLN A 97 -1.35 10.85 17.53
N PHE A 98 -0.61 10.04 18.29
CA PHE A 98 -0.32 10.27 19.70
C PHE A 98 1.05 10.91 19.94
N ALA A 99 1.58 11.62 18.94
CA ALA A 99 2.88 12.27 18.96
C ALA A 99 3.16 13.14 20.20
N ASN A 100 2.12 13.77 20.78
CA ASN A 100 2.25 14.67 21.93
C ASN A 100 2.09 13.94 23.28
N GLU A 101 1.48 12.76 23.28
CA GLU A 101 1.21 11.93 24.44
C GLU A 101 2.33 10.94 24.72
N VAL A 102 3.05 10.50 23.69
CA VAL A 102 4.23 9.64 23.82
C VAL A 102 5.38 10.43 24.47
N THR A 103 5.84 9.97 25.62
CA THR A 103 6.87 10.67 26.43
C THR A 103 8.26 10.06 26.34
N ALA A 104 8.39 8.85 25.78
CA ALA A 104 9.65 8.14 25.61
C ALA A 104 9.57 7.23 24.38
N GLU A 105 10.74 6.94 23.79
CA GLU A 105 10.84 5.94 22.74
C GLU A 105 10.66 4.53 23.32
N GLU A 106 9.91 3.68 22.61
CA GLU A 106 9.76 2.27 22.95
C GLU A 106 9.70 1.44 21.67
N THR A 107 10.38 0.29 21.69
CA THR A 107 10.31 -0.72 20.64
C THR A 107 9.80 -2.02 21.24
N VAL A 108 8.86 -2.65 20.55
CA VAL A 108 8.35 -3.97 20.91
C VAL A 108 8.61 -4.93 19.77
N ILE A 109 9.37 -5.99 20.04
CA ILE A 109 9.54 -7.08 19.09
C ILE A 109 8.42 -8.10 19.30
N CYS A 110 7.61 -8.31 18.27
CA CYS A 110 6.53 -9.28 18.29
C CYS A 110 6.92 -10.56 17.53
N GLN A 111 6.39 -11.69 17.99
CA GLN A 111 6.57 -12.98 17.32
C GLN A 111 5.31 -13.33 16.53
N VAL A 112 5.49 -13.75 15.28
CA VAL A 112 4.45 -14.38 14.46
C VAL A 112 4.40 -15.87 14.80
N ILE A 113 3.26 -16.35 15.26
CA ILE A 113 3.05 -17.73 15.70
C ILE A 113 1.80 -18.27 15.01
N GLY A 114 2.00 -19.07 13.96
CA GLY A 114 0.90 -19.52 13.10
C GLY A 114 0.17 -18.32 12.47
N GLU A 115 -1.14 -18.23 12.67
CA GLU A 115 -1.99 -17.14 12.18
C GLU A 115 -2.16 -15.98 13.18
N THR A 116 -1.24 -15.85 14.13
CA THR A 116 -1.34 -14.86 15.21
C THR A 116 -0.01 -14.16 15.49
N VAL A 117 -0.11 -13.02 16.17
CA VAL A 117 1.01 -12.21 16.67
C VAL A 117 0.91 -12.13 18.19
N SER A 118 2.04 -12.32 18.87
CA SER A 118 2.15 -12.08 20.32
C SER A 118 2.63 -10.65 20.61
N TYR A 119 1.78 -9.84 21.25
CA TYR A 119 2.09 -8.47 21.65
C TYR A 119 1.88 -8.28 23.16
N LYS A 120 2.98 -8.15 23.93
CA LYS A 120 2.97 -7.93 25.40
C LYS A 120 1.96 -8.82 26.17
N GLY A 121 1.88 -10.10 25.79
CA GLY A 121 0.97 -11.09 26.41
C GLY A 121 -0.45 -11.15 25.82
N LEU A 122 -0.76 -10.28 24.86
CA LEU A 122 -1.96 -10.33 24.04
C LEU A 122 -1.71 -11.12 22.75
N THR A 123 -2.78 -11.69 22.21
CA THR A 123 -2.77 -12.41 20.93
C THR A 123 -3.61 -11.64 19.91
N LEU A 124 -2.98 -11.23 18.82
CA LEU A 124 -3.63 -10.52 17.71
C LEU A 124 -3.72 -11.47 16.51
N PRO A 125 -4.81 -11.45 15.72
CA PRO A 125 -4.86 -12.18 14.46
C PRO A 125 -3.93 -11.54 13.43
N LEU A 126 -3.36 -12.33 12.52
CA LEU A 126 -2.68 -11.78 11.35
C LEU A 126 -3.66 -10.99 10.47
N ARG A 127 -3.16 -9.87 9.95
CA ARG A 127 -3.82 -9.01 8.96
C ARG A 127 -2.76 -8.51 8.01
N LYS A 128 -2.20 -9.44 7.25
CA LYS A 128 -1.06 -9.20 6.36
C LYS A 128 -1.43 -8.15 5.32
N MET A 129 -0.53 -7.23 5.02
CA MET A 129 -0.74 -6.24 3.95
C MET A 129 0.58 -5.65 3.47
N ILE A 130 0.54 -4.99 2.31
CA ILE A 130 1.68 -4.29 1.70
C ILE A 130 1.44 -2.78 1.85
N GLY A 131 2.30 -2.09 2.61
CA GLY A 131 2.16 -0.67 2.93
C GLY A 131 2.61 0.23 1.78
N VAL A 132 3.81 -0.05 1.28
CA VAL A 132 4.39 0.61 0.11
C VAL A 132 4.24 -0.26 -1.12
N ILE A 133 3.44 0.19 -2.07
CA ILE A 133 3.37 -0.37 -3.42
C ILE A 133 3.01 0.73 -4.43
N GLY A 134 3.81 0.88 -5.48
CA GLY A 134 3.61 1.97 -6.42
C GLY A 134 4.39 1.84 -7.72
N THR A 135 4.01 2.66 -8.69
CA THR A 135 4.69 2.84 -9.98
C THR A 135 5.45 4.17 -9.99
N ALA A 136 6.37 4.36 -10.93
CA ALA A 136 7.05 5.64 -11.03
C ALA A 136 6.09 6.76 -11.47
N PRO A 137 6.08 7.92 -10.79
CA PRO A 137 5.30 9.08 -11.22
C PRO A 137 5.84 9.67 -12.54
N SER A 138 4.99 10.42 -13.26
CA SER A 138 5.41 11.13 -14.48
C SER A 138 6.28 12.36 -14.19
N GLY A 139 6.07 12.97 -13.02
CA GLY A 139 6.75 14.18 -12.54
C GLY A 139 8.09 13.91 -11.87
N ASP A 140 8.35 14.67 -10.81
CA ASP A 140 9.52 14.54 -9.95
C ASP A 140 9.48 13.26 -9.12
N ALA A 141 10.63 12.85 -8.60
CA ALA A 141 10.72 11.70 -7.70
C ALA A 141 9.95 11.98 -6.40
N ILE A 142 9.19 10.99 -5.92
CA ILE A 142 8.44 11.06 -4.66
C ILE A 142 9.02 10.03 -3.70
N ASN A 143 9.33 10.44 -2.46
CA ASN A 143 9.86 9.54 -1.43
C ASN A 143 8.89 8.35 -1.21
N THR A 144 9.42 7.15 -0.99
CA THR A 144 8.59 5.93 -0.82
C THR A 144 7.61 6.01 0.34
N GLY A 145 7.90 6.82 1.37
CA GLY A 145 7.02 7.10 2.51
C GLY A 145 5.88 8.09 2.24
N THR A 146 5.78 8.67 1.05
CA THR A 146 4.68 9.59 0.69
C THR A 146 3.75 8.93 -0.32
N PRO A 147 2.47 8.66 0.03
CA PRO A 147 1.51 8.20 -0.95
C PRO A 147 1.02 9.35 -1.84
N ASP A 148 0.73 9.02 -3.10
CA ASP A 148 0.12 9.92 -4.07
C ASP A 148 -0.59 9.10 -5.17
N ASP A 149 -0.96 9.73 -6.28
CA ASP A 149 -1.69 9.10 -7.39
C ASP A 149 -0.97 7.87 -7.99
N HIS A 150 0.33 7.73 -7.78
CA HIS A 150 1.15 6.60 -8.23
C HIS A 150 1.15 5.39 -7.28
N GLY A 151 0.41 5.45 -6.17
CA GLY A 151 0.50 4.52 -5.05
C GLY A 151 1.47 5.06 -4.00
N GLY A 152 2.50 4.29 -3.65
CA GLY A 152 3.45 4.65 -2.59
C GLY A 152 2.98 4.15 -1.23
N ASN A 153 3.23 4.92 -0.15
CA ASN A 153 2.93 4.52 1.22
C ASN A 153 1.45 4.66 1.60
N MET A 154 0.61 3.85 0.98
CA MET A 154 -0.84 3.94 1.10
C MET A 154 -1.37 3.31 2.40
N ASP A 155 -0.61 2.39 3.01
CA ASP A 155 -0.94 1.67 4.24
C ASP A 155 -2.43 1.30 4.30
N THR A 156 -2.86 0.62 3.24
CA THR A 156 -4.25 0.26 3.05
C THR A 156 -4.40 -1.21 3.33
N THR A 157 -5.11 -1.53 4.42
CA THR A 157 -5.32 -2.90 4.92
C THR A 157 -5.93 -3.86 3.88
N ALA A 158 -6.62 -3.33 2.86
CA ALA A 158 -7.19 -4.11 1.77
C ALA A 158 -6.18 -4.56 0.69
N ILE A 159 -4.95 -4.03 0.70
CA ILE A 159 -3.86 -4.45 -0.18
C ILE A 159 -3.21 -5.70 0.43
N THR A 160 -3.86 -6.84 0.23
CA THR A 160 -3.55 -8.10 0.90
C THR A 160 -3.69 -9.31 -0.04
N GLU A 161 -3.39 -10.50 0.46
CA GLU A 161 -3.56 -11.76 -0.26
C GLU A 161 -4.98 -11.89 -0.84
N GLY A 162 -5.09 -12.19 -2.13
CA GLY A 162 -6.35 -12.33 -2.85
C GLY A 162 -6.91 -11.02 -3.43
N SER A 163 -6.39 -9.86 -3.01
CA SER A 163 -6.76 -8.58 -3.61
C SER A 163 -6.04 -8.32 -4.93
N ILE A 164 -6.62 -7.41 -5.72
CA ILE A 164 -6.02 -6.84 -6.92
C ILE A 164 -5.87 -5.35 -6.71
N LEU A 165 -4.66 -4.82 -6.93
CA LEU A 165 -4.40 -3.39 -6.95
C LEU A 165 -4.22 -2.92 -8.39
N TYR A 166 -4.90 -1.83 -8.75
CA TYR A 166 -4.77 -1.15 -10.02
C TYR A 166 -4.00 0.16 -9.80
N LEU A 167 -2.89 0.32 -10.53
CA LEU A 167 -2.00 1.48 -10.47
C LEU A 167 -1.85 2.13 -11.85
N PRO A 168 -1.61 3.45 -11.92
CA PRO A 168 -1.38 4.10 -13.19
C PRO A 168 -0.02 3.70 -13.77
N VAL A 169 0.04 3.52 -15.09
CA VAL A 169 1.30 3.53 -15.81
C VAL A 169 1.55 4.97 -16.25
N ASN A 170 2.44 5.66 -15.54
CA ASN A 170 2.79 7.05 -15.84
C ASN A 170 4.10 7.16 -16.64
N THR A 171 4.86 6.07 -16.72
CA THR A 171 6.18 5.97 -17.36
C THR A 171 6.29 4.65 -18.11
N GLU A 172 7.16 4.57 -19.10
CA GLU A 172 7.39 3.32 -19.83
C GLU A 172 7.85 2.22 -18.88
N GLY A 173 7.19 1.06 -18.95
CA GLY A 173 7.47 -0.08 -18.09
C GLY A 173 6.89 0.01 -16.69
N ALA A 174 6.15 1.07 -16.36
CA ALA A 174 5.54 1.39 -15.06
C ALA A 174 6.52 1.58 -13.89
N LEU A 175 7.60 0.80 -13.82
CA LEU A 175 8.61 0.78 -12.76
C LEU A 175 7.99 0.47 -11.39
N LEU A 176 7.39 -0.73 -11.28
CA LEU A 176 6.73 -1.20 -10.05
C LEU A 176 7.76 -1.51 -8.96
N ALA A 177 7.55 -0.96 -7.76
CA ALA A 177 8.30 -1.33 -6.57
C ALA A 177 7.37 -1.49 -5.36
N MET A 178 7.78 -2.31 -4.39
CA MET A 178 7.01 -2.52 -3.17
C MET A 178 7.88 -2.92 -1.97
N GLY A 179 7.39 -2.66 -0.77
CA GLY A 179 8.06 -2.93 0.50
C GLY A 179 7.09 -2.72 1.65
N ASP A 180 7.64 -2.51 2.85
CA ASP A 180 6.87 -2.09 4.02
C ASP A 180 5.68 -3.01 4.32
N VAL A 181 5.99 -4.29 4.54
CA VAL A 181 4.95 -5.29 4.84
C VAL A 181 4.63 -5.27 6.32
N HIS A 182 3.34 -5.30 6.63
CA HIS A 182 2.86 -5.43 8.00
C HIS A 182 2.30 -6.83 8.25
N ALA A 183 2.68 -7.45 9.36
CA ALA A 183 2.05 -8.68 9.83
C ALA A 183 0.60 -8.42 10.32
N THR A 184 0.39 -7.24 10.91
CA THR A 184 -0.93 -6.72 11.27
C THR A 184 -0.86 -5.20 11.33
N MET A 185 -1.91 -4.55 10.84
CA MET A 185 -2.12 -3.12 10.98
C MET A 185 -3.63 -2.84 11.17
N GLY A 186 -3.95 -1.76 11.89
CA GLY A 186 -5.31 -1.25 12.00
C GLY A 186 -5.50 -0.01 11.12
N ASP A 187 -6.73 0.21 10.66
CA ASP A 187 -7.08 1.42 9.92
C ASP A 187 -6.73 2.68 10.73
N GLY A 188 -6.02 3.60 10.06
CA GLY A 188 -5.51 4.84 10.62
C GLY A 188 -4.03 4.79 11.04
N GLU A 189 -3.46 3.59 11.24
CA GLU A 189 -2.04 3.40 11.58
C GLU A 189 -1.55 4.34 12.70
N ILE A 190 -2.32 4.39 13.79
CA ILE A 190 -2.35 5.52 14.73
C ILE A 190 -0.97 5.85 15.34
N MET A 191 -0.10 4.86 15.55
CA MET A 191 1.23 5.08 16.14
C MET A 191 2.32 5.44 15.13
N GLY A 192 1.99 5.49 13.83
CA GLY A 192 2.95 5.74 12.75
C GLY A 192 3.63 4.49 12.18
N SER A 193 3.30 3.30 12.69
CA SER A 193 3.76 2.02 12.15
C SER A 193 2.72 0.93 12.38
N GLY A 194 2.72 -0.06 11.50
CA GLY A 194 2.10 -1.36 11.72
C GLY A 194 2.98 -2.26 12.58
N LEU A 195 2.76 -3.58 12.50
CA LEU A 195 3.78 -4.54 12.89
C LEU A 195 4.70 -4.79 11.70
N GLU A 196 5.78 -4.03 11.65
CA GLU A 196 6.79 -4.00 10.58
C GLU A 196 7.54 -5.30 10.48
N ILE A 197 7.58 -5.90 9.29
CA ILE A 197 8.19 -7.23 9.12
C ILE A 197 8.73 -7.45 7.70
N PRO A 198 9.91 -8.09 7.56
CA PRO A 198 10.37 -8.54 6.25
C PRO A 198 9.46 -9.64 5.70
N ALA A 199 9.35 -9.72 4.37
CA ALA A 199 8.43 -10.66 3.74
C ALA A 199 8.85 -11.06 2.33
N VAL A 200 8.17 -12.08 1.81
CA VAL A 200 8.21 -12.50 0.41
C VAL A 200 6.80 -12.42 -0.18
N ILE A 201 6.65 -11.64 -1.24
CA ILE A 201 5.37 -11.34 -1.89
C ILE A 201 5.34 -11.97 -3.27
N ASP A 202 4.35 -12.83 -3.53
CA ASP A 202 4.11 -13.41 -4.85
C ASP A 202 2.96 -12.68 -5.55
N ILE A 203 3.21 -12.13 -6.74
CA ILE A 203 2.24 -11.38 -7.53
C ILE A 203 2.12 -11.89 -8.97
N THR A 204 1.03 -11.51 -9.64
CA THR A 204 0.95 -11.45 -11.10
C THR A 204 0.77 -10.00 -11.53
N VAL A 205 1.43 -9.61 -12.61
CA VAL A 205 1.31 -8.28 -13.22
C VAL A 205 0.67 -8.36 -14.59
N ASP A 206 -0.34 -7.54 -14.85
CA ASP A 206 -1.01 -7.42 -16.14
C ASP A 206 -1.06 -5.97 -16.60
N VAL A 207 -0.89 -5.74 -17.91
CA VAL A 207 -1.04 -4.41 -18.52
C VAL A 207 -2.40 -4.32 -19.18
N LEU A 208 -3.25 -3.45 -18.65
CA LEU A 208 -4.57 -3.19 -19.21
C LEU A 208 -4.51 -1.96 -20.11
N LYS A 209 -4.79 -2.18 -21.39
CA LYS A 209 -4.91 -1.13 -22.40
C LYS A 209 -6.31 -0.52 -22.35
N GLU A 210 -6.40 0.79 -22.54
CA GLU A 210 -7.69 1.51 -22.66
C GLU A 210 -8.62 1.30 -21.44
N CYS A 211 -8.04 1.15 -20.25
CA CYS A 211 -8.76 0.97 -19.00
C CYS A 211 -8.95 2.31 -18.30
N SER A 212 -10.20 2.76 -18.16
CA SER A 212 -10.55 4.06 -17.59
C SER A 212 -10.82 4.04 -16.09
N TYR A 213 -10.32 3.05 -15.35
CA TYR A 213 -10.53 3.01 -13.91
C TYR A 213 -9.95 4.27 -13.24
N PRO A 214 -10.63 4.81 -12.22
CA PRO A 214 -10.01 5.78 -11.32
C PRO A 214 -8.96 5.05 -10.47
N LEU A 215 -7.76 5.62 -10.34
CA LEU A 215 -6.60 4.96 -9.73
C LEU A 215 -6.00 5.82 -8.59
N PRO A 216 -5.40 5.22 -7.56
CA PRO A 216 -5.35 3.78 -7.28
C PRO A 216 -6.72 3.18 -6.91
N LEU A 217 -6.94 1.92 -7.30
CA LEU A 217 -8.15 1.16 -7.00
C LEU A 217 -7.75 -0.22 -6.48
N VAL A 218 -8.38 -0.65 -5.38
CA VAL A 218 -8.29 -2.02 -4.89
C VAL A 218 -9.60 -2.75 -5.19
N GLU A 219 -9.47 -3.99 -5.61
CA GLU A 219 -10.56 -4.91 -5.84
C GLU A 219 -10.34 -6.15 -4.98
N THR A 220 -11.28 -6.43 -4.09
CA THR A 220 -11.33 -7.70 -3.34
C THR A 220 -12.33 -8.64 -4.00
N GLU A 221 -12.53 -9.84 -3.43
CA GLU A 221 -13.60 -10.75 -3.88
C GLU A 221 -14.97 -10.06 -3.88
N ASP A 222 -15.25 -9.25 -2.85
CA ASP A 222 -16.58 -8.74 -2.52
C ASP A 222 -16.75 -7.23 -2.65
N LYS A 223 -15.67 -6.44 -2.83
CA LYS A 223 -15.71 -4.97 -2.82
C LYS A 223 -14.89 -4.32 -3.93
N TRP A 224 -15.37 -3.15 -4.34
CA TRP A 224 -14.56 -2.11 -4.98
C TRP A 224 -14.10 -1.12 -3.91
N ILE A 225 -12.85 -0.70 -3.98
CA ILE A 225 -12.23 0.16 -2.97
C ILE A 225 -11.39 1.24 -3.65
N THR A 226 -11.93 2.46 -3.77
CA THR A 226 -11.18 3.59 -4.35
C THR A 226 -10.34 4.28 -3.30
N ILE A 227 -9.13 4.68 -3.67
CA ILE A 227 -8.16 5.30 -2.75
C ILE A 227 -7.93 6.75 -3.16
N GLY A 228 -7.72 7.61 -2.17
CA GLY A 228 -7.24 8.97 -2.35
C GLY A 228 -6.23 9.35 -1.28
N SER A 229 -5.08 9.90 -1.70
CA SER A 229 -4.01 10.33 -0.81
C SER A 229 -3.71 11.81 -1.03
N ARG A 230 -3.89 12.64 0.00
CA ARG A 230 -3.73 14.10 -0.10
C ARG A 230 -3.25 14.68 1.25
N PRO A 231 -2.85 15.96 1.31
CA PRO A 231 -2.36 16.55 2.56
C PRO A 231 -3.37 16.60 3.71
N SER A 232 -4.67 16.47 3.43
CA SER A 232 -5.74 16.50 4.43
C SER A 232 -6.74 15.36 4.24
N MET A 233 -7.41 14.96 5.33
CA MET A 233 -8.44 13.92 5.29
C MET A 233 -9.60 14.33 4.40
N GLU A 234 -9.97 15.60 4.41
CA GLU A 234 -11.03 16.17 3.60
C GLU A 234 -10.73 16.05 2.10
N GLU A 235 -9.52 16.43 1.68
CA GLU A 235 -9.10 16.32 0.28
C GLU A 235 -8.96 14.87 -0.17
N ALA A 236 -8.37 14.02 0.68
CA ALA A 236 -8.21 12.59 0.41
C ALA A 236 -9.57 11.89 0.29
N THR A 237 -10.49 12.19 1.20
CA THR A 237 -11.87 11.66 1.18
C THR A 237 -12.61 12.13 -0.07
N LYS A 238 -12.48 13.41 -0.42
CA LYS A 238 -13.13 13.96 -1.63
C LYS A 238 -12.65 13.23 -2.88
N LEU A 239 -11.35 12.99 -3.00
CA LEU A 239 -10.77 12.27 -4.13
C LEU A 239 -11.29 10.83 -4.19
N ALA A 240 -11.25 10.10 -3.07
CA ALA A 240 -11.74 8.72 -3.01
C ALA A 240 -13.24 8.62 -3.36
N LEU A 241 -14.06 9.58 -2.93
CA LEU A 241 -15.49 9.69 -3.28
C LEU A 241 -15.70 10.01 -4.76
N ASP A 242 -14.93 10.94 -5.33
CA ASP A 242 -15.00 11.27 -6.76
C ASP A 242 -14.66 10.04 -7.61
N HIS A 243 -13.61 9.32 -7.22
CA HIS A 243 -13.23 8.06 -7.83
C HIS A 243 -14.35 7.03 -7.75
N MET A 244 -14.97 6.81 -6.58
CA MET A 244 -16.03 5.82 -6.47
C MET A 244 -17.28 6.23 -7.26
N SER A 245 -17.63 7.52 -7.24
CA SER A 245 -18.75 8.05 -8.03
C SER A 245 -18.51 7.84 -9.53
N GLN A 246 -17.29 8.07 -10.01
CA GLN A 246 -16.91 7.78 -11.40
C GLN A 246 -17.03 6.28 -11.70
N LEU A 247 -16.47 5.41 -10.84
CA LEU A 247 -16.54 3.96 -11.03
C LEU A 247 -17.98 3.45 -11.08
N ILE A 248 -18.87 3.94 -10.22
CA ILE A 248 -20.30 3.58 -10.24
C ILE A 248 -20.94 3.96 -11.58
N GLN A 249 -20.67 5.16 -12.08
CA GLN A 249 -21.20 5.63 -13.37
C GLN A 249 -20.64 4.83 -14.54
N ASP A 250 -19.40 4.32 -14.45
CA ASP A 250 -18.81 3.47 -15.48
C ASP A 250 -19.35 2.03 -15.46
N LEU A 251 -19.72 1.52 -14.28
CA LEU A 251 -20.23 0.16 -14.08
C LEU A 251 -21.76 0.05 -14.24
N SER A 252 -22.48 1.16 -14.42
CA SER A 252 -23.94 1.20 -14.44
C SER A 252 -24.49 2.30 -15.33
N ASP A 253 -25.83 2.41 -15.42
CA ASP A 253 -26.50 3.51 -16.13
C ASP A 253 -26.85 4.70 -15.20
N LEU A 254 -26.32 4.72 -13.97
CA LEU A 254 -26.63 5.77 -13.00
C LEU A 254 -25.93 7.08 -13.36
N ASP A 255 -26.63 8.20 -13.18
CA ASP A 255 -26.01 9.52 -13.26
C ASP A 255 -25.29 9.90 -11.95
N PHE A 256 -24.58 11.04 -11.95
CA PHE A 256 -23.87 11.53 -10.77
C PHE A 256 -24.74 11.63 -9.51
N ASN A 257 -25.98 12.13 -9.63
CA ASN A 257 -26.85 12.29 -8.46
C ASN A 257 -27.24 10.92 -7.91
N GLN A 258 -27.55 9.96 -8.78
CA GLN A 258 -27.90 8.60 -8.40
C GLN A 258 -26.72 7.82 -7.82
N ALA A 259 -25.54 7.96 -8.40
CA ALA A 259 -24.30 7.40 -7.85
C ALA A 259 -23.99 7.97 -6.46
N GLY A 260 -24.12 9.30 -6.29
CA GLY A 260 -23.95 9.95 -4.99
C GLY A 260 -24.98 9.49 -3.95
N MET A 261 -26.25 9.31 -4.35
CA MET A 261 -27.27 8.73 -3.47
C MET A 261 -26.94 7.29 -3.10
N LEU A 262 -26.47 6.46 -4.04
CA LEU A 262 -26.05 5.09 -3.77
C LEU A 262 -24.89 5.05 -2.76
N LEU A 263 -23.89 5.92 -2.94
CA LEU A 263 -22.77 6.07 -1.99
C LEU A 263 -23.26 6.42 -0.59
N SER A 264 -24.23 7.32 -0.46
CA SER A 264 -24.81 7.68 0.84
C SER A 264 -25.55 6.51 1.51
N LEU A 265 -26.12 5.59 0.71
CA LEU A 265 -26.90 4.47 1.21
C LEU A 265 -26.06 3.23 1.52
N ALA A 266 -24.93 3.03 0.83
CA ALA A 266 -24.22 1.76 0.81
C ALA A 266 -22.68 1.87 0.71
N GLY A 267 -22.13 3.08 0.60
CA GLY A 267 -20.69 3.30 0.59
C GLY A 267 -20.14 3.59 1.99
N ASP A 268 -18.98 3.03 2.30
CA ASP A 268 -18.26 3.26 3.55
C ASP A 268 -17.01 4.10 3.29
N VAL A 269 -16.87 5.24 3.98
CA VAL A 269 -15.63 6.04 3.98
C VAL A 269 -14.75 5.54 5.13
N VAL A 270 -13.54 5.11 4.82
CA VAL A 270 -12.61 4.49 5.79
C VAL A 270 -11.23 5.14 5.70
N ALA A 271 -10.58 5.35 6.84
CA ALA A 271 -9.17 5.77 6.85
C ALA A 271 -8.27 4.57 6.55
N SER A 272 -7.30 4.74 5.66
CA SER A 272 -6.18 3.79 5.52
C SER A 272 -5.11 4.11 6.54
N GLN A 273 -4.51 5.31 6.43
CA GLN A 273 -3.57 5.85 7.40
C GLN A 273 -3.73 7.36 7.56
N LEU A 274 -3.30 7.88 8.71
CA LEU A 274 -3.37 9.30 9.06
C LEU A 274 -2.00 9.90 9.43
N VAL A 275 -0.90 9.19 9.18
CA VAL A 275 0.40 9.46 9.81
C VAL A 275 1.51 9.81 8.81
N ASN A 276 1.29 9.56 7.53
CA ASN A 276 2.26 9.87 6.47
C ASN A 276 2.14 11.34 6.01
N PRO A 277 3.10 11.87 5.21
CA PRO A 277 3.06 13.26 4.73
C PRO A 277 1.77 13.63 3.99
N ASN A 278 1.22 12.69 3.24
CA ASN A 278 -0.16 12.71 2.77
C ASN A 278 -0.95 11.65 3.53
N VAL A 279 -2.13 11.99 4.03
CA VAL A 279 -3.07 11.01 4.61
C VAL A 279 -3.77 10.25 3.50
N THR A 280 -4.19 9.01 3.79
CA THR A 280 -4.87 8.17 2.80
C THR A 280 -6.23 7.74 3.30
N MET A 281 -7.26 8.06 2.51
CA MET A 281 -8.65 7.69 2.74
C MET A 281 -9.13 6.80 1.60
N ARG A 282 -10.10 5.94 1.88
CA ARG A 282 -10.71 5.07 0.88
C ARG A 282 -12.22 5.03 0.99
N VAL A 283 -12.88 4.68 -0.11
CA VAL A 283 -14.31 4.39 -0.15
C VAL A 283 -14.50 2.95 -0.54
N GLU A 284 -15.23 2.20 0.27
CA GLU A 284 -15.55 0.80 0.03
C GLU A 284 -17.00 0.66 -0.43
N LEU A 285 -17.25 -0.17 -1.45
CA LEU A 285 -18.59 -0.47 -1.95
C LEU A 285 -18.69 -1.96 -2.32
N SER A 286 -19.72 -2.64 -1.84
CA SER A 286 -19.94 -4.06 -2.14
C SER A 286 -20.30 -4.29 -3.61
N LYS A 287 -19.64 -5.28 -4.23
CA LYS A 287 -19.92 -5.72 -5.60
C LYS A 287 -21.28 -6.36 -5.76
N ALA A 288 -21.81 -7.00 -4.71
CA ALA A 288 -23.12 -7.66 -4.72
C ALA A 288 -24.27 -6.71 -5.08
N ILE A 289 -24.07 -5.40 -4.95
CA ILE A 289 -25.03 -4.36 -5.35
C ILE A 289 -25.24 -4.32 -6.87
N PHE A 290 -24.23 -4.71 -7.65
CA PHE A 290 -24.25 -4.70 -9.12
C PHE A 290 -24.62 -6.06 -9.72
N GLU A 291 -24.65 -7.12 -8.91
CA GLU A 291 -25.05 -8.45 -9.33
C GLU A 291 -26.57 -8.52 -9.48
N LYS A 292 -27.05 -9.08 -10.60
CA LYS A 292 -28.48 -9.25 -10.91
C LYS A 292 -28.97 -10.65 -10.54
#